data_AF-A0A2S2QPB1-F1
#
_entry.id   AF-A0A2S2QPB1-F1
#
_cell.length_a   1.000
_cell.length_b   1.000
_cell.length_c   1.000
_cell.angle_alpha   90.00
_cell.angle_beta   90.00
_cell.angle_gamma   90.00
#
_symmetry.space_group_name_H-M   'P 1'
#
loop_
_entity.id
_entity.type
_entity.pdbx_description
1 polymer ?
#
loop_
_entity_poly.entity_id
_entity_poly.type
_entity_poly.pdbx_seq_one_letter_code
_entity_poly.pdbx_strand_id
1 'polypeptide(L)'
;MGRMAYEMMNTLHPDAPIRFTSLDGIYNYPGKMRRLNVAVIPHEPTENGEIELQQGDLISLSNNHRNGSSSGTSLRTHQTGLFPSFKVTPKVETKNYPYYPAAVGNNDKV
;
A
#
# COMPACT_ATOMS: atom_id res chain seq x y z
N MET A 1 -2.23 14.38 -13.42
CA MET A 1 -3.16 13.78 -14.41
C MET A 1 -3.25 12.24 -14.33
N GLY A 2 -2.20 11.48 -14.00
CA GLY A 2 -2.27 10.00 -14.00
C GLY A 2 -3.18 9.33 -12.94
N ARG A 3 -3.35 9.91 -11.74
CA ARG A 3 -4.15 9.30 -10.66
C ARG A 3 -5.64 9.18 -10.99
N MET A 4 -6.23 10.22 -11.58
CA MET A 4 -7.65 10.19 -11.96
C MET A 4 -7.94 9.15 -13.04
N ALA A 5 -7.07 9.04 -14.05
CA ALA A 5 -7.21 7.99 -15.07
C ALA A 5 -7.06 6.59 -14.47
N TYR A 6 -6.12 6.38 -13.53
CA TYR A 6 -5.98 5.13 -12.80
C TYR A 6 -7.23 4.77 -11.97
N GLU A 7 -7.86 5.75 -11.33
CA GLU A 7 -9.11 5.54 -10.58
C GLU A 7 -10.27 5.16 -11.51
N MET A 8 -10.42 5.85 -12.65
CA MET A 8 -11.42 5.49 -13.66
C MET A 8 -11.17 4.11 -14.27
N MET A 9 -9.92 3.73 -14.53
CA MET A 9 -9.57 2.41 -15.07
C MET A 9 -10.07 1.26 -14.17
N ASN A 10 -10.01 1.44 -12.85
CA ASN A 10 -10.49 0.43 -11.89
C ASN A 10 -12.02 0.27 -11.88
N THR A 11 -12.80 1.17 -12.49
CA THR A 11 -14.25 0.98 -12.66
C THR A 11 -14.60 0.23 -13.95
N LEU A 12 -13.68 0.21 -14.91
CA LEU A 12 -13.88 -0.40 -16.24
C LEU A 12 -13.42 -1.86 -16.31
N HIS A 13 -12.68 -2.33 -15.30
CA HIS A 13 -12.14 -3.68 -15.24
C HIS A 13 -12.33 -4.27 -13.84
N PRO A 14 -12.63 -5.59 -13.70
CA PRO A 14 -12.77 -6.23 -12.39
C PRO A 14 -11.51 -6.12 -11.51
N ASP A 15 -10.31 -6.17 -12.12
CA ASP A 15 -9.02 -6.07 -11.44
C ASP A 15 -7.99 -5.39 -12.36
N ALA A 16 -7.73 -4.12 -12.12
CA ALA A 16 -6.73 -3.33 -12.84
C ALA A 16 -5.67 -2.56 -12.00
N PRO A 17 -5.47 -2.83 -10.69
CA PRO A 17 -4.54 -2.06 -9.87
C PRO A 17 -3.07 -2.23 -10.32
N ILE A 18 -2.74 -3.31 -11.02
CA ILE A 18 -1.38 -3.58 -11.54
C ILE A 18 -1.14 -3.00 -12.94
N ARG A 19 -2.15 -2.43 -13.59
CA ARG A 19 -2.08 -1.99 -15.00
C ARG A 19 -1.50 -0.58 -15.15
N PHE A 20 -0.54 -0.20 -14.32
CA PHE A 20 0.15 1.07 -14.42
C PHE A 20 1.59 1.00 -13.90
N THR A 21 2.46 1.83 -14.49
CA THR A 21 3.81 2.08 -13.99
C THR A 21 3.98 3.58 -13.78
N SER A 22 4.00 4.02 -12.53
CA SER A 22 4.31 5.43 -12.21
C SER A 22 5.83 5.64 -12.13
N LEU A 23 6.27 6.79 -12.64
CA LEU A 23 7.66 7.29 -12.56
C LEU A 23 7.92 8.15 -11.31
N ASP A 24 6.88 8.74 -10.73
CA ASP A 24 6.98 9.76 -9.68
C ASP A 24 6.76 9.22 -8.27
N GLY A 25 6.06 8.09 -8.10
CA GLY A 25 5.87 7.49 -6.78
C GLY A 25 4.84 6.37 -6.72
N ILE A 26 4.40 6.04 -5.52
CA ILE A 26 3.33 5.04 -5.32
C ILE A 26 1.98 5.77 -5.35
N TYR A 27 0.91 5.09 -5.78
CA TYR A 27 -0.45 5.63 -5.67
C TYR A 27 -0.73 6.13 -4.23
N ASN A 28 -1.22 7.37 -4.15
CA ASN A 28 -1.60 8.04 -2.91
C ASN A 28 -2.80 8.95 -3.16
N TYR A 29 -3.60 9.17 -2.12
CA TYR A 29 -4.70 10.13 -2.09
C TYR A 29 -4.42 11.18 -1.01
N PRO A 30 -4.37 12.48 -1.34
CA PRO A 30 -4.07 13.54 -0.38
C PRO A 30 -5.00 13.52 0.83
N GLY A 31 -4.45 13.73 2.03
CA GLY A 31 -5.23 13.77 3.28
C GLY A 31 -5.62 12.41 3.86
N LYS A 32 -5.11 11.29 3.31
CA LYS A 32 -5.31 9.96 3.91
C LYS A 32 -4.36 9.68 5.09
N MET A 33 -4.77 8.70 5.89
CA MET A 33 -3.95 8.08 6.93
C MET A 33 -2.68 7.46 6.33
N ARG A 34 -1.63 7.32 7.16
CA ARG A 34 -0.34 6.76 6.74
C ARG A 34 -0.54 5.38 6.14
N ARG A 35 -0.03 5.17 4.94
CA ARG A 35 -0.01 3.85 4.31
C ARG A 35 0.98 2.96 5.04
N LEU A 36 0.46 1.96 5.75
CA LEU A 36 1.25 0.99 6.47
C LEU A 36 1.46 -0.27 5.64
N ASN A 37 2.64 -0.85 5.76
CA ASN A 37 2.96 -2.21 5.34
C ASN A 37 3.36 -3.04 6.55
N VAL A 38 3.26 -4.36 6.43
CA VAL A 38 3.71 -5.34 7.40
C VAL A 38 4.91 -6.09 6.82
N ALA A 39 6.00 -6.22 7.58
CA ALA A 39 7.10 -7.10 7.22
C ALA A 39 6.65 -8.57 7.32
N VAL A 40 6.77 -9.31 6.22
CA VAL A 40 6.47 -10.75 6.17
C VAL A 40 7.72 -11.62 6.21
N ILE A 41 8.87 -11.04 5.82
CA ILE A 41 10.19 -11.69 5.83
C ILE A 41 11.16 -10.76 6.58
N PRO A 42 11.99 -11.30 7.51
CA PRO A 42 12.98 -10.49 8.20
C PRO A 42 14.08 -9.96 7.26
N HIS A 43 14.73 -8.89 7.68
CA HIS A 43 15.83 -8.28 6.95
C HIS A 43 16.86 -7.73 7.91
N GLU A 44 18.07 -8.26 7.79
CA GLU A 44 19.27 -7.63 8.33
C GLU A 44 19.83 -6.66 7.29
N PRO A 45 20.16 -5.41 7.68
CA PRO A 45 20.80 -4.44 6.80
C PRO A 45 22.13 -4.97 6.25
N THR A 46 22.25 -5.00 4.93
CA THR A 46 23.47 -5.40 4.21
C THR A 46 24.21 -4.19 3.65
N GLU A 47 23.50 -3.11 3.35
CA GLU A 47 24.06 -1.88 2.80
C GLU A 47 23.80 -0.68 3.72
N ASN A 48 24.65 0.35 3.60
CA ASN A 48 24.47 1.59 4.34
C ASN A 48 23.14 2.26 3.96
N GLY A 49 22.34 2.59 4.96
CA GLY A 49 21.03 3.23 4.78
C GLY A 49 19.86 2.26 4.68
N GLU A 50 20.08 0.94 4.79
CA GLU A 50 19.02 -0.04 5.01
C GLU A 50 18.55 -0.05 6.47
N ILE A 51 17.31 -0.51 6.69
CA ILE A 51 16.72 -0.67 8.02
C ILE A 51 16.48 -2.14 8.36
N GLU A 52 16.63 -2.47 9.64
CA GLU A 52 16.30 -3.79 10.16
C GLU A 52 14.78 -3.99 10.14
N LEU A 53 14.34 -5.14 9.61
CA LEU A 53 12.94 -5.58 9.66
C LEU A 53 12.83 -6.91 10.39
N GLN A 54 11.88 -6.99 11.32
CA GLN A 54 11.44 -8.23 11.93
C GLN A 54 10.05 -8.61 11.40
N GLN A 55 9.73 -9.90 11.37
CA GLN A 55 8.42 -10.34 10.90
C GLN A 55 7.31 -9.75 11.79
N GLY A 56 6.31 -9.13 11.15
CA GLY A 56 5.22 -8.41 11.83
C GLY A 56 5.47 -6.92 12.02
N ASP A 57 6.68 -6.41 11.75
CA ASP A 57 6.98 -4.98 11.89
C ASP A 57 6.07 -4.13 10.99
N LEU A 58 5.53 -3.05 11.57
CA LEU A 58 4.78 -2.05 10.83
C LEU A 58 5.74 -1.02 10.24
N ILE A 59 5.57 -0.76 8.95
CA ILE A 59 6.44 0.14 8.19
C ILE A 59 5.55 1.19 7.52
N SER A 60 5.83 2.45 7.79
CA SER A 60 5.23 3.55 7.03
C SER A 60 5.98 3.69 5.72
N LEU A 61 5.35 3.28 4.63
CA LEU A 61 5.94 3.32 3.31
C LEU A 61 5.97 4.76 2.79
N SER A 62 7.14 5.23 2.37
CA SER A 62 7.34 6.58 1.82
C SER A 62 7.46 6.54 0.30
N ASN A 63 8.30 5.65 -0.23
CA ASN A 63 8.50 5.53 -1.67
C ASN A 63 8.88 4.10 -2.12
N ASN A 64 8.75 3.83 -3.41
CA ASN A 64 9.25 2.62 -4.06
C ASN A 64 10.10 3.06 -5.25
N HIS A 65 11.36 2.64 -5.25
CA HIS A 65 12.39 3.14 -6.15
C HIS A 65 12.41 2.45 -7.51
N ARG A 66 11.52 1.47 -7.75
CA ARG A 66 11.41 0.68 -9.00
C ARG A 66 12.67 -0.11 -9.36
N ASN A 67 13.59 -0.29 -8.42
CA ASN A 67 14.83 -1.07 -8.56
C ASN A 67 14.87 -2.30 -7.63
N GLY A 68 13.74 -2.66 -7.02
CA GLY A 68 13.64 -3.71 -6.01
C GLY A 68 13.61 -3.21 -4.56
N SER A 69 14.07 -1.98 -4.28
CA SER A 69 14.03 -1.40 -2.93
C SER A 69 12.92 -0.35 -2.76
N SER A 70 12.47 -0.24 -1.52
CA SER A 70 11.49 0.72 -1.04
C SER A 70 12.08 1.48 0.14
N SER A 71 11.61 2.72 0.35
CA SER A 71 11.98 3.51 1.52
C SER A 71 10.79 3.73 2.43
N GLY A 72 11.05 3.77 3.73
CA GLY A 72 10.03 3.97 4.74
C GLY A 72 10.60 4.05 6.15
N THR A 73 9.71 4.22 7.11
CA THR A 73 10.06 4.31 8.53
C THR A 73 9.50 3.10 9.26
N SER A 74 10.36 2.33 9.94
CA SER A 74 9.92 1.28 10.85
C SER A 74 9.28 1.90 12.09
N LEU A 75 8.10 1.43 12.48
CA LEU A 75 7.43 1.91 13.70
C LEU A 75 8.01 1.30 14.97
N ARG A 76 8.75 0.18 14.86
CA ARG A 76 9.42 -0.47 15.99
C ARG A 76 10.71 0.26 16.39
N THR A 77 11.56 0.56 15.40
CA THR A 77 12.88 1.16 15.65
C THR A 77 12.90 2.68 15.45
N HIS A 78 11.84 3.24 14.87
CA HIS A 78 11.77 4.64 14.41
C HIS A 78 12.84 5.04 13.39
N GLN A 79 13.56 4.07 12.83
CA GLN A 79 14.56 4.32 11.79
C GLN A 79 13.91 4.47 10.42
N THR A 80 14.47 5.35 9.61
CA THR A 80 14.06 5.57 8.22
C THR A 80 15.19 5.16 7.30
N GLY A 81 14.86 4.37 6.28
CA GLY A 81 15.84 3.92 5.30
C GLY A 81 15.23 2.97 4.28
N LEU A 82 16.11 2.24 3.61
CA LEU A 82 15.77 1.31 2.54
C LEU A 82 15.48 -0.09 3.06
N PHE A 83 14.64 -0.81 2.33
CA PHE A 83 14.42 -2.24 2.52
C PHE A 83 13.93 -2.88 1.22
N PRO A 84 14.12 -4.20 1.03
CA PRO A 84 13.61 -4.89 -0.15
C PRO A 84 12.08 -4.90 -0.22
N SER A 85 11.53 -4.45 -1.34
CA SER A 85 10.08 -4.24 -1.52
C SER A 85 9.25 -5.52 -1.36
N PHE A 86 9.80 -6.67 -1.73
CA PHE A 86 9.11 -7.97 -1.70
C PHE A 86 8.98 -8.56 -0.28
N LYS A 87 9.71 -8.01 0.70
CA LYS A 87 9.68 -8.49 2.09
C LYS A 87 8.52 -7.94 2.91
N VAL A 88 7.68 -7.09 2.31
CA VAL A 88 6.58 -6.43 3.00
C VAL A 88 5.28 -6.58 2.21
N THR A 89 4.14 -6.55 2.91
CA THR A 89 2.80 -6.58 2.30
C THR A 89 1.97 -5.37 2.76
N PRO A 90 1.08 -4.82 1.92
CA PRO A 90 0.21 -3.71 2.32
C PRO A 90 -0.72 -4.10 3.47
N LYS A 91 -0.78 -3.27 4.52
CA LYS A 91 -1.77 -3.42 5.57
C LYS A 91 -3.09 -2.80 5.11
N VAL A 92 -4.12 -3.62 4.93
CA VAL A 92 -5.47 -3.14 4.61
C VAL A 92 -6.11 -2.61 5.88
N GLU A 93 -6.45 -1.33 5.89
CA GLU A 93 -7.18 -0.70 6.99
C GLU A 93 -8.68 -0.78 6.73
N THR A 94 -9.44 -1.13 7.76
CA THR A 94 -10.90 -1.19 7.72
C THR A 94 -11.49 -0.06 8.56
N LYS A 95 -12.61 0.49 8.09
CA LYS A 95 -13.40 1.46 8.83
C LYS A 95 -14.86 1.06 8.73
N ASN A 96 -15.58 1.17 9.85
CA ASN A 96 -17.00 0.89 9.89
C ASN A 96 -17.77 2.04 9.21
N TYR A 97 -18.21 1.79 7.98
CA TYR A 97 -19.15 2.66 7.28
C TYR A 97 -20.59 2.16 7.53
N PRO A 98 -21.58 3.06 7.54
CA PRO A 98 -22.98 2.65 7.62
C PRO A 98 -23.34 1.74 6.43
N TYR A 99 -24.02 0.64 6.72
CA TYR A 99 -24.67 -0.19 5.72
C TYR A 99 -26.05 0.39 5.42
N TYR A 100 -26.46 0.41 4.14
CA TYR A 100 -27.74 0.98 3.71
C TYR A 100 -28.67 -0.12 3.15
N PRO A 101 -29.38 -0.88 4.01
CA PRO A 101 -30.26 -1.97 3.57
C PRO A 101 -31.38 -1.49 2.63
N ALA A 102 -31.89 -0.28 2.85
CA ALA A 102 -32.98 0.30 2.06
C ALA A 102 -32.61 0.60 0.60
N ALA A 103 -31.31 0.64 0.26
CA ALA A 103 -30.84 0.83 -1.11
C ALA A 103 -30.76 -0.49 -1.91
N VAL A 104 -30.90 -1.64 -1.24
CA VAL A 104 -30.93 -2.95 -1.89
C VAL A 104 -32.34 -3.20 -2.40
N GLY A 105 -32.60 -2.77 -3.64
CA GLY A 105 -33.85 -3.02 -4.34
C GLY A 105 -34.13 -4.51 -4.52
N ASN A 106 -35.43 -4.87 -4.53
CA ASN A 106 -36.02 -6.22 -4.56
C ASN A 106 -35.79 -6.98 -5.88
N ASN A 107 -34.53 -7.09 -6.34
CA ASN A 107 -34.17 -7.64 -7.65
C ASN A 107 -33.63 -9.08 -7.60
N ASP A 108 -33.59 -9.72 -6.43
CA ASP A 108 -33.10 -11.10 -6.26
C ASP A 108 -34.24 -12.15 -6.29
N LYS A 109 -35.36 -11.85 -6.97
CA LYS A 109 -36.45 -12.81 -7.21
C LYS A 109 -36.58 -13.12 -8.71
N VAL A 110 -35.68 -13.96 -9.24
CA VAL A 110 -35.89 -14.75 -10.46
C VAL A 110 -35.30 -16.12 -10.26
#